data_AF-A0A5N5TGB8-F1
#
_entry.id   AF-A0A5N5TGB8-F1
#
_cell.length_a   1.000
_cell.length_b   1.000
_cell.length_c   1.000
_cell.angle_alpha   90.00
_cell.angle_beta   90.00
_cell.angle_gamma   90.00
#
_symmetry.space_group_name_H-M   'P 1'
#
loop_
_entity.id
_entity.type
_entity.pdbx_description
1 polymer ?
#
loop_
_entity_poly.entity_id
_entity_poly.type
_entity_poly.pdbx_seq_one_letter_code
_entity_poly.pdbx_strand_id
1 'polypeptide(L)'
;VAILRYLSNKFSDKVADHWYPSDIQKQAKVDEYMEWQHVNTRLAFVRYFQYKFLIPLTTQTPPDEKKIAKFQGLMEEVLDKLEGIWLKDTEFIAGDALSLADLLAICELQQPSIVGL
;
A
#
# COMPACT_ATOMS: atom_id res chain seq x y z
N VAL A 1 -4.98 9.68 0.26
CA VAL A 1 -6.13 9.06 -0.42
C VAL A 1 -7.12 10.03 -1.08
N ALA A 2 -7.34 11.23 -0.54
CA ALA A 2 -8.38 12.17 -1.01
C ALA A 2 -8.34 12.54 -2.52
N ILE A 3 -7.16 12.75 -3.10
CA ILE A 3 -7.02 13.08 -4.53
C ILE A 3 -7.58 11.95 -5.41
N LEU A 4 -7.32 10.69 -5.07
CA LEU A 4 -7.83 9.53 -5.82
C LEU A 4 -9.37 9.48 -5.76
N ARG A 5 -9.96 9.68 -4.56
CA ARG A 5 -11.42 9.78 -4.40
C ARG A 5 -12.01 10.89 -5.27
N TYR A 6 -11.38 12.07 -5.28
CA TYR A 6 -11.82 13.19 -6.11
C TYR A 6 -11.79 12.85 -7.61
N LEU A 7 -10.69 12.26 -8.08
CA LEU A 7 -10.54 11.90 -9.49
C LEU A 7 -11.57 10.83 -9.90
N SER A 8 -11.75 9.78 -9.09
CA SER A 8 -12.75 8.75 -9.35
C SER A 8 -14.17 9.31 -9.40
N ASN A 9 -14.53 10.20 -8.48
CA ASN A 9 -15.87 10.80 -8.45
C ASN A 9 -16.09 11.83 -9.56
N LYS A 10 -15.10 12.66 -9.85
CA LYS A 10 -15.21 13.71 -10.88
C LYS A 10 -15.27 13.15 -12.30
N PHE A 11 -14.62 12.02 -12.53
CA PHE A 11 -14.49 11.39 -13.83
C PHE A 11 -15.11 9.98 -13.85
N SER A 12 -16.18 9.77 -13.07
CA SER A 12 -16.87 8.48 -12.96
C SER A 12 -17.47 8.01 -14.30
N ASP A 13 -17.69 8.92 -15.24
CA ASP A 13 -18.09 8.64 -16.62
C ASP A 13 -16.94 8.20 -17.54
N LYS A 14 -15.68 8.35 -17.09
CA LYS A 14 -14.46 8.11 -17.89
C LYS A 14 -13.53 7.05 -17.31
N VAL A 15 -13.73 6.68 -16.05
CA VAL A 15 -12.94 5.67 -15.34
C VAL A 15 -13.84 4.47 -15.06
N ALA A 16 -13.32 3.26 -15.25
CA ALA A 16 -14.09 2.05 -14.98
C ALA A 16 -14.47 1.95 -13.49
N ASP A 17 -15.74 1.62 -13.22
CA ASP A 17 -16.34 1.65 -11.87
C ASP A 17 -15.56 0.79 -10.85
N HIS A 18 -14.94 -0.31 -11.30
CA HIS A 18 -14.20 -1.22 -10.42
C HIS A 18 -13.07 -0.54 -9.63
N TRP A 19 -12.49 0.56 -10.14
CA TRP A 19 -11.43 1.29 -9.43
C TRP A 19 -11.92 1.86 -8.09
N TYR A 20 -13.12 2.44 -8.08
CA TYR A 20 -13.75 3.01 -6.89
C TYR A 20 -15.28 2.86 -7.05
N PRO A 21 -15.83 1.70 -6.65
CA PRO A 21 -17.19 1.32 -7.01
C PRO A 21 -18.24 2.29 -6.49
N SER A 22 -19.30 2.51 -7.28
CA SER A 22 -20.47 3.29 -6.86
C SER A 22 -21.36 2.54 -5.86
N ASP A 23 -21.24 1.21 -5.80
CA ASP A 23 -21.88 0.39 -4.77
C ASP A 23 -21.25 0.66 -3.40
N ILE A 24 -22.07 1.12 -2.46
CA ILE A 24 -21.60 1.62 -1.16
C ILE A 24 -20.88 0.56 -0.33
N GLN A 25 -21.20 -0.72 -0.46
CA GLN A 25 -20.56 -1.78 0.32
C GLN A 25 -19.19 -2.14 -0.26
N LYS A 26 -19.09 -2.22 -1.60
CA LYS A 26 -17.80 -2.40 -2.28
C LYS A 26 -16.89 -1.19 -2.09
N GLN A 27 -17.44 0.01 -2.17
CA GLN A 27 -16.69 1.25 -1.90
C GLN A 27 -16.13 1.26 -0.49
N ALA A 28 -16.92 0.86 0.51
CA ALA A 28 -16.48 0.78 1.90
C ALA A 28 -15.29 -0.16 2.09
N LYS A 29 -15.23 -1.30 1.39
CA LYS A 29 -14.06 -2.20 1.42
C LYS A 29 -12.80 -1.56 0.82
N VAL A 30 -12.95 -0.84 -0.29
CA VAL A 30 -11.84 -0.06 -0.89
C VAL A 30 -11.36 1.01 0.09
N ASP A 31 -12.30 1.74 0.71
CA ASP A 31 -11.99 2.76 1.71
C ASP A 31 -11.32 2.17 2.96
N GLU A 32 -11.74 0.98 3.40
CA GLU A 32 -11.15 0.27 4.54
C GLU A 32 -9.65 0.07 4.36
N TYR A 33 -9.23 -0.48 3.20
CA TYR A 33 -7.81 -0.62 2.90
C TYR A 33 -7.11 0.73 2.72
N MET A 34 -7.76 1.67 2.01
CA MET A 34 -7.21 3.00 1.75
C MET A 34 -6.86 3.75 3.04
N GLU A 35 -7.65 3.58 4.10
CA GLU A 35 -7.30 4.14 5.41
C GLU A 35 -6.31 3.25 6.18
N TRP A 36 -6.45 1.93 6.11
CA TRP A 36 -5.56 0.98 6.81
C TRP A 36 -4.10 1.10 6.35
N GLN A 37 -3.83 1.28 5.06
CA GLN A 37 -2.46 1.29 4.52
C GLN A 37 -1.56 2.36 5.16
N HIS A 38 -2.14 3.49 5.61
CA HIS A 38 -1.38 4.66 6.04
C HIS A 38 -0.41 4.36 7.20
N VAL A 39 -0.80 3.47 8.10
CA VAL A 39 -0.02 3.04 9.26
C VAL A 39 0.44 1.59 9.17
N ASN A 40 0.21 0.92 8.03
CA ASN A 40 0.63 -0.45 7.76
C ASN A 40 1.57 -0.50 6.55
N THR A 41 1.10 -0.89 5.36
CA THR A 41 1.94 -1.05 4.16
C THR A 41 2.76 0.20 3.87
N ARG A 42 2.15 1.38 3.86
CA ARG A 42 2.87 2.62 3.60
C ARG A 42 3.95 2.86 4.62
N LEU A 43 3.63 2.71 5.90
CA LEU A 43 4.58 2.97 6.96
C LEU A 43 5.73 1.96 6.92
N ALA A 44 5.43 0.67 6.85
CA ALA A 44 6.43 -0.39 6.93
C ALA A 44 7.37 -0.36 5.72
N PHE A 45 6.82 -0.35 4.51
CA PHE A 45 7.57 -0.50 3.27
C PHE A 45 8.36 0.77 2.93
N VAL A 46 7.72 1.94 3.01
CA VAL A 46 8.39 3.21 2.70
C VAL A 46 9.49 3.51 3.72
N ARG A 47 9.27 3.23 5.02
CA ARG A 47 10.31 3.48 6.03
C ARG A 47 11.49 2.54 5.87
N TYR A 48 11.25 1.27 5.59
CA TYR A 48 12.34 0.34 5.26
C TYR A 48 13.17 0.85 4.08
N PHE A 49 12.51 1.18 2.97
CA PHE A 49 13.16 1.74 1.78
C PHE A 49 13.93 3.03 2.09
N GLN A 50 13.35 3.93 2.88
CA GLN A 50 13.99 5.18 3.27
C GLN A 50 15.27 4.95 4.07
N TYR A 51 15.22 4.12 5.12
CA TYR A 51 16.37 3.91 6.00
C TYR A 51 17.47 3.07 5.36
N LYS A 52 17.10 2.10 4.50
CA LYS A 52 18.06 1.26 3.79
C LYS A 52 18.73 1.97 2.61
N PHE A 53 18.01 2.85 1.91
CA PHE A 53 18.49 3.39 0.64
C PHE A 53 18.37 4.90 0.50
N LEU A 54 17.15 5.47 0.56
CA LEU A 54 16.95 6.87 0.18
C LEU A 54 17.69 7.86 1.09
N ILE A 55 17.65 7.65 2.41
CA ILE A 55 18.34 8.51 3.38
C ILE A 55 19.86 8.37 3.18
N PRO A 56 20.47 7.16 3.23
CA PRO A 56 21.90 7.01 2.95
C PRO A 56 22.36 7.64 1.64
N LEU A 57 21.57 7.48 0.56
CA LEU A 57 21.85 8.07 -0.74
C LEU A 57 21.85 9.60 -0.71
N THR A 58 20.89 10.21 -0.01
CA THR A 58 20.71 11.68 0.01
C THR A 58 21.62 12.38 1.02
N THR A 59 21.91 11.75 2.16
CA THR A 59 22.73 12.34 3.25
C THR A 59 24.19 11.89 3.21
N GLN A 60 24.54 10.90 2.39
CA GLN A 60 25.87 10.28 2.35
C GLN A 60 26.32 9.70 3.70
N THR A 61 25.35 9.30 4.53
CA THR A 61 25.62 8.64 5.82
C THR A 61 25.33 7.15 5.73
N PRO A 62 26.01 6.30 6.52
CA PRO A 62 25.72 4.88 6.53
C PRO A 62 24.26 4.58 6.96
N PRO A 63 23.67 3.47 6.48
CA PRO A 63 22.33 3.06 6.89
C PRO A 63 22.22 2.76 8.39
N ASP A 64 21.05 3.05 8.97
CA ASP A 64 20.76 2.78 10.38
C ASP A 64 20.21 1.34 10.52
N GLU A 65 21.11 0.39 10.74
CA GLU A 65 20.79 -1.04 10.84
C GLU A 65 19.70 -1.37 11.86
N LYS A 66 19.63 -0.63 12.98
CA LYS A 66 18.58 -0.84 13.99
C LYS A 66 17.21 -0.48 13.45
N LYS A 67 17.11 0.62 12.68
CA LYS A 67 15.85 1.02 12.05
C LYS A 67 15.48 0.10 10.89
N ILE A 68 16.46 -0.34 10.09
CA ILE A 68 16.24 -1.28 9.00
C ILE A 68 15.65 -2.58 9.54
N ALA A 69 16.28 -3.19 10.54
CA ALA A 69 15.78 -4.41 11.17
C ALA A 69 14.37 -4.22 11.77
N LYS A 70 14.10 -3.08 12.43
CA LYS A 70 12.78 -2.75 12.97
C LYS A 70 11.70 -2.71 11.87
N PHE A 71 11.95 -1.98 10.78
CA PHE A 71 10.95 -1.83 9.73
C PHE A 71 10.85 -3.08 8.85
N GLN A 72 11.88 -3.91 8.78
CA GLN A 72 11.80 -5.23 8.18
C GLN A 72 10.84 -6.14 8.96
N GLY A 73 10.99 -6.24 10.29
CA GLY A 73 10.04 -7.03 11.09
C GLY A 73 8.60 -6.51 10.97
N LEU A 74 8.41 -5.19 10.94
CA LEU A 74 7.08 -4.61 10.69
C LEU A 74 6.56 -4.93 9.29
N MET A 75 7.42 -4.99 8.27
CA MET A 75 7.00 -5.41 6.93
C MET A 75 6.52 -6.86 6.92
N GLU A 76 7.25 -7.76 7.59
CA GLU A 76 6.87 -9.17 7.72
C GLU A 76 5.49 -9.31 8.39
N GLU A 77 5.25 -8.61 9.50
CA GLU A 77 3.93 -8.58 10.16
C GLU A 77 2.81 -8.01 9.28
N VAL A 78 3.13 -7.05 8.41
CA VAL A 78 2.16 -6.45 7.49
C VAL A 78 1.88 -7.37 6.30
N LEU A 79 2.88 -8.12 5.82
CA LEU A 79 2.72 -9.15 4.79
C LEU A 79 1.81 -10.27 5.29
N ASP A 80 2.00 -10.73 6.53
CA ASP A 80 1.11 -11.72 7.15
C ASP A 80 -0.35 -11.25 7.17
N LYS A 81 -0.59 -9.96 7.44
CA LYS A 81 -1.93 -9.36 7.38
C LYS A 81 -2.44 -9.23 5.96
N LEU A 82 -1.59 -8.89 5.00
CA LEU A 82 -1.98 -8.85 3.58
C LEU A 82 -2.44 -10.23 3.12
N GLU A 83 -1.67 -11.28 3.38
CA GLU A 83 -2.00 -12.65 2.98
C GLU A 83 -3.19 -13.21 3.79
N GLY A 84 -3.16 -13.04 5.11
CA GLY A 84 -4.12 -13.68 6.02
C GLY A 84 -5.43 -12.92 6.23
N ILE A 85 -5.54 -11.65 5.81
CA ILE A 85 -6.74 -10.83 5.98
C ILE A 85 -7.20 -10.29 4.63
N TRP A 86 -6.33 -9.55 3.92
CA TRP A 86 -6.74 -8.78 2.75
C TRP A 86 -6.88 -9.61 1.47
N LEU A 87 -6.06 -10.64 1.32
CA LEU A 87 -6.01 -11.51 0.13
C LEU A 87 -6.40 -12.96 0.44
N LYS A 88 -6.94 -13.21 1.63
CA LYS A 88 -7.18 -14.57 2.13
C LYS A 88 -8.17 -15.35 1.26
N ASP A 89 -9.31 -14.71 0.98
CA ASP A 89 -10.47 -15.34 0.34
C ASP A 89 -10.90 -14.61 -0.94
N THR A 90 -10.09 -13.65 -1.42
CA THR A 90 -10.40 -12.77 -2.56
C THR A 90 -9.19 -12.61 -3.47
N GLU A 91 -9.42 -12.42 -4.77
CA GLU A 91 -8.34 -12.25 -5.76
C GLU A 91 -7.62 -10.91 -5.63
N PHE A 92 -8.34 -9.86 -5.20
CA PHE A 92 -7.84 -8.51 -4.98
C PHE A 92 -8.15 -8.05 -3.55
N ILE A 93 -7.50 -6.97 -3.11
CA ILE A 93 -7.52 -6.49 -1.73
C ILE A 93 -8.93 -6.14 -1.24
N ALA A 94 -9.77 -5.60 -2.13
CA ALA A 94 -11.12 -5.17 -1.78
C ALA A 94 -12.23 -6.11 -2.30
N GLY A 95 -11.87 -7.27 -2.87
CA GLY A 95 -12.83 -8.23 -3.45
C GLY A 95 -12.31 -8.91 -4.72
N ASP A 96 -13.22 -9.24 -5.62
CA ASP A 96 -12.90 -10.02 -6.84
C ASP A 96 -12.58 -9.15 -8.06
N ALA A 97 -12.34 -7.85 -7.86
CA ALA A 97 -11.96 -6.93 -8.91
C ALA A 97 -10.89 -5.95 -8.42
N LEU A 98 -9.94 -5.67 -9.31
CA LEU A 98 -8.88 -4.70 -9.08
C LEU A 98 -9.46 -3.32 -8.71
N SER A 99 -8.86 -2.65 -7.74
CA SER A 99 -9.37 -1.38 -7.21
C SER A 99 -8.25 -0.38 -6.87
N LEU A 100 -8.63 0.81 -6.38
CA LEU A 100 -7.67 1.76 -5.81
C LEU A 100 -6.88 1.20 -4.62
N ALA A 101 -7.44 0.22 -3.90
CA ALA A 101 -6.74 -0.43 -2.80
C ALA A 101 -5.47 -1.15 -3.33
N ASP A 102 -5.63 -1.93 -4.39
CA ASP A 102 -4.56 -2.67 -5.06
C ASP A 102 -3.52 -1.73 -5.67
N LEU A 103 -3.98 -0.63 -6.29
CA LEU A 103 -3.08 0.38 -6.86
C LEU A 103 -2.17 1.00 -5.78
N LEU A 104 -2.71 1.31 -4.61
CA LEU A 104 -1.93 1.86 -3.51
C LEU A 104 -0.98 0.81 -2.92
N ALA A 105 -1.47 -0.42 -2.73
CA ALA A 105 -0.68 -1.53 -2.22
C ALA A 105 0.56 -1.77 -3.08
N ILE A 106 0.38 -1.94 -4.39
CA ILE A 106 1.49 -2.30 -5.28
C ILE A 106 2.55 -1.20 -5.35
N CYS A 107 2.15 0.08 -5.32
CA CYS A 107 3.08 1.21 -5.27
C CYS A 107 3.98 1.20 -4.02
N GLU A 108 3.50 0.63 -2.92
CA GLU A 108 4.21 0.53 -1.65
C GLU A 108 5.07 -0.74 -1.61
N LEU A 109 4.49 -1.88 -2.02
CA LEU A 109 5.14 -3.19 -2.10
C LEU A 109 6.33 -3.22 -3.06
N GLN A 110 6.31 -2.40 -4.11
CA GLN A 110 7.40 -2.36 -5.09
C GLN A 110 8.67 -1.68 -4.56
N GLN A 111 8.60 -0.80 -3.56
CA GLN A 111 9.77 -0.02 -3.13
C GLN A 111 10.91 -0.87 -2.57
N PRO A 112 10.66 -1.89 -1.72
CA PRO A 112 11.73 -2.78 -1.25
C PRO A 112 12.42 -3.58 -2.36
N SER A 113 11.73 -3.90 -3.47
CA SER A 113 12.32 -4.65 -4.58
C SER A 113 13.51 -3.94 -5.24
N ILE A 114 13.53 -2.60 -5.19
CA ILE A 114 14.63 -1.78 -5.72
C ILE A 114 15.91 -1.94 -4.89
N VAL A 115 15.78 -2.33 -3.61
CA VAL A 115 16.88 -2.37 -2.64
C VAL A 115 17.27 -3.79 -2.25
N GLY A 116 16.98 -4.76 -3.13
CA GLY A 116 17.40 -6.15 -3.02
C GLY A 116 16.67 -6.94 -1.94
N LEU A 117 15.40 -6.64 -1.72
CA LEU A 117 14.45 -7.57 -1.11
C LEU A 117 13.64 -8.26 -2.22
#